data_AF-A0A924ZR35-F1
#
_entry.id   AF-A0A924ZR35-F1
#
_cell.length_a   1.000
_cell.length_b   1.000
_cell.length_c   1.000
_cell.angle_alpha   90.00
_cell.angle_beta   90.00
_cell.angle_gamma   90.00
#
_symmetry.space_group_name_H-M   'P 1'
#
loop_
_entity.id
_entity.type
_entity.pdbx_description
1 polymer ?
#
loop_
_entity_poly.entity_id
_entity_poly.type
_entity_poly.pdbx_seq_one_letter_code
_entity_poly.pdbx_strand_id
1 'polypeptide(L)' 'IAVGDGANDLPMLNLAGLGIAFHAKPTVKEKAESSISSLGLDGVLYLLGYHDRHIDMMEE' A
#
# COMPACT_ATOMS: atom_id res chain seq x y z
N ILE A 1 6.73 -1.47 6.95
CA ILE A 1 5.85 -1.31 5.77
C ILE A 1 6.43 -0.20 4.89
N ALA A 2 6.31 -0.32 3.57
CA ALA A 2 6.60 0.75 2.62
C ALA A 2 5.49 0.83 1.57
N VAL A 3 5.17 2.05 1.14
CA VAL A 3 4.15 2.33 0.12
C VAL A 3 4.74 3.30 -0.89
N GLY A 4 4.55 3.02 -2.18
CA GLY A 4 5.07 3.84 -3.28
C GLY A 4 4.34 3.55 -4.58
N ASP A 5 4.41 4.45 -5.55
CA ASP A 5 3.69 4.37 -6.83
C ASP A 5 4.65 4.25 -8.03
N GLY A 6 5.94 4.53 -7.81
CA GLY A 6 6.95 4.66 -8.84
C GLY A 6 7.99 3.56 -8.86
N ALA A 7 8.70 3.48 -9.99
CA ALA A 7 9.84 2.57 -10.12
C ALA A 7 11.00 2.94 -9.17
N ASN A 8 11.10 4.22 -8.77
CA ASN A 8 12.09 4.71 -7.81
C ASN A 8 11.88 4.13 -6.41
N ASP A 9 10.66 3.69 -6.10
CA ASP A 9 10.33 3.13 -4.79
C ASP A 9 10.62 1.63 -4.72
N LEU A 10 10.84 0.94 -5.85
CA LEU A 10 11.08 -0.50 -5.88
C LEU A 10 12.18 -0.99 -4.93
N PRO A 11 13.33 -0.30 -4.79
CA PRO A 11 14.32 -0.69 -3.78
C PRO A 11 13.78 -0.65 -2.35
N MET A 12 12.97 0.36 -2.04
CA MET A 12 12.33 0.52 -0.72
C MET A 12 11.21 -0.51 -0.52
N LEU A 13 10.37 -0.73 -1.53
CA LEU A 13 9.28 -1.71 -1.49
C LEU A 13 9.82 -3.14 -1.30
N ASN A 14 10.91 -3.50 -1.98
CA ASN A 14 11.52 -4.83 -1.90
C ASN A 14 12.30 -5.06 -0.60
N LEU A 15 12.71 -4.00 0.09
CA LEU A 15 13.40 -4.10 1.39
C LEU A 15 12.41 -4.19 2.56
N ALA A 16 11.21 -3.64 2.40
CA ALA A 16 10.20 -3.66 3.45
C ALA A 16 9.63 -5.05 3.63
N GLY A 17 9.40 -5.48 4.88
CA GLY A 17 8.65 -6.72 5.16
C GLY A 17 7.17 -6.69 4.74
N LEU A 18 6.69 -5.56 4.24
CA LEU A 18 5.42 -5.41 3.52
C LEU A 18 5.58 -4.20 2.59
N GLY A 19 5.83 -4.46 1.31
CA GLY A 19 5.96 -3.46 0.26
C GLY A 19 4.71 -3.38 -0.63
N ILE A 20 4.09 -2.20 -0.72
CA ILE A 20 2.85 -1.98 -1.45
C ILE A 20 3.05 -0.98 -2.58
N ALA A 21 2.84 -1.44 -3.82
CA ALA A 21 2.68 -0.59 -4.99
C ALA A 21 1.27 0.03 -5.00
N PHE A 22 1.16 1.32 -4.68
CA PHE A 22 -0.11 2.06 -4.61
C PHE A 22 -0.36 2.83 -5.91
N HIS A 23 -1.48 2.55 -6.59
CA HIS A 23 -1.85 3.18 -7.87
C HIS A 23 -0.71 3.20 -8.91
N ALA A 24 0.18 2.21 -8.82
CA ALA A 24 1.42 2.20 -9.55
C ALA A 24 1.23 1.82 -11.02
N LYS A 25 2.24 2.06 -11.86
CA LYS A 25 2.23 1.57 -13.25
C LYS A 25 2.39 0.03 -13.29
N PRO A 26 1.93 -0.66 -14.36
CA PRO A 26 2.04 -2.12 -14.46
C PRO A 26 3.44 -2.66 -14.17
N THR A 27 4.47 -1.98 -14.68
CA THR A 27 5.89 -2.33 -14.48
C THR A 27 6.34 -2.28 -13.03
N VAL A 28 5.70 -1.47 -12.20
CA VAL A 28 5.99 -1.37 -10.76
C VAL A 28 5.19 -2.45 -10.01
N LYS A 29 3.92 -2.66 -10.40
CA LYS A 29 3.08 -3.72 -9.80
C LYS A 29 3.65 -5.12 -9.99
N GLU A 30 4.20 -5.41 -11.17
CA GLU A 30 4.83 -6.71 -11.47
C GLU A 30 6.09 -6.97 -10.62
N LYS A 31 6.70 -5.92 -10.08
CA LYS A 31 7.96 -5.99 -9.33
C LYS A 31 7.79 -5.82 -7.82
N ALA A 32 6.64 -5.32 -7.37
CA ALA A 32 6.32 -5.19 -5.96
C ALA A 32 5.58 -6.43 -5.45
N GLU A 33 5.77 -6.77 -4.18
CA GLU A 33 5.14 -7.94 -3.56
C GLU A 33 3.61 -7.82 -3.46
N SER A 34 3.11 -6.62 -3.21
CA SER A 34 1.68 -6.34 -3.11
C SER A 34 1.33 -5.06 -3.87
N SER A 35 0.08 -4.94 -4.33
CA SER A 35 -0.39 -3.70 -4.96
C SER A 35 -1.83 -3.37 -4.60
N ILE A 36 -2.11 -2.07 -4.48
CA ILE A 36 -3.46 -1.53 -4.30
C ILE A 36 -3.75 -0.65 -5.51
N SER A 37 -4.85 -0.95 -6.22
CA SER A 37 -5.20 -0.28 -7.48
C SER A 37 -6.59 0.35 -7.51
N SER A 38 -7.43 0.04 -6.53
CA SER A 38 -8.87 0.34 -6.55
C SER A 38 -9.38 0.95 -5.24
N LEU A 39 -8.52 1.10 -4.24
CA LEU A 39 -8.82 1.70 -2.95
C LEU A 39 -7.99 2.97 -2.78
N GLY A 40 -8.43 3.87 -1.91
CA GLY A 40 -7.59 4.99 -1.47
C GLY A 40 -6.41 4.53 -0.62
N LEU A 41 -5.63 5.49 -0.15
CA LEU A 41 -4.45 5.22 0.68
C LEU A 41 -4.83 4.64 2.07
N ASP A 42 -6.05 4.94 2.53
CA ASP A 42 -6.74 4.30 3.65
C ASP A 42 -6.85 2.77 3.49
N GLY A 43 -6.87 2.26 2.26
CA GLY A 43 -6.76 0.84 1.94
C GLY A 43 -5.58 0.13 2.63
N VAL A 44 -4.49 0.86 2.92
CA VAL A 44 -3.32 0.32 3.64
C VAL A 44 -3.64 -0.02 5.09
N LEU A 45 -4.60 0.66 5.73
CA LEU A 45 -4.99 0.41 7.12
C LEU A 45 -5.55 -1.01 7.29
N TYR A 46 -6.30 -1.51 6.31
CA TYR A 46 -6.80 -2.88 6.31
C TYR A 46 -5.68 -3.92 6.26
N LEU A 47 -4.58 -3.64 5.55
CA LEU A 47 -3.38 -4.49 5.54
C LEU A 47 -2.61 -4.47 6.87
N LEU A 48 -2.79 -3.41 7.65
CA LEU A 48 -2.27 -3.28 9.01
C LEU A 48 -3.19 -3.89 10.07
N GLY A 49 -4.32 -4.47 9.67
CA GLY A 49 -5.28 -5.12 10.58
C GLY A 49 -6.34 -4.19 11.16
N TYR A 50 -6.48 -2.96 10.64
CA TYR A 50 -7.59 -2.09 10.99
C TYR A 50 -8.87 -2.54 10.27
N HIS A 51 -9.99 -2.17 10.87
CA HIS A 51 -11.34 -2.49 10.41
C HIS A 51 -12.16 -1.21 10.46
N ASP A 52 -13.29 -1.16 9.76
CA ASP A 52 -14.14 0.04 9.66
C ASP A 52 -14.42 0.66 11.04
N ARG A 53 -14.77 -0.16 12.04
CA ARG A 53 -14.98 0.29 13.42
C ARG A 53 -13.82 1.08 14.03
N HIS A 54 -12.58 0.82 13.61
CA HIS A 54 -11.41 1.56 14.07
C HIS A 54 -11.18 2.84 13.27
N ILE A 55 -11.51 2.83 11.97
CA ILE A 55 -11.32 3.96 11.05
C ILE A 55 -12.42 5.01 11.29
N ASP A 56 -13.67 4.58 11.42
CA ASP A 56 -14.83 5.44 11.71
C ASP A 56 -14.63 6.24 13.01
N MET A 57 -14.01 5.63 14.03
CA MET A 57 -13.70 6.29 15.30
C MET A 57 -12.61 7.38 15.20
N MET A 58 -11.86 7.46 14.09
CA MET A 58 -10.83 8.49 13.87
C MET A 58 -11.37 9.71 13.11
N GLU A 59 -12.53 9.59 12.48
CA GLU A 59 -13.19 10.67 11.73
C GLU A 59 -14.16 11.50 12.59
N GLU A 60 -14.49 11.02 13.80
CA GLU A 60 -15.21 11.77 14.86
C GLU A 60 -14.28 12.66 15.69
#